data_AF-A0A967IKP6-F1
#
_entry.id   AF-A0A967IKP6-F1
#
_cell.length_a   1.000
_cell.length_b   1.000
_cell.length_c   1.000
_cell.angle_alpha   90.00
_cell.angle_beta   90.00
_cell.angle_gamma   90.00
#
_symmetry.space_group_name_H-M   'P 1'
#
loop_
_entity.id
_entity.type
_entity.pdbx_description
1 polymer ?
#
loop_
_entity_poly.entity_id
_entity_poly.type
_entity_poly.pdbx_seq_one_letter_code
_entity_poly.pdbx_strand_id
1 'polypeptide(L)'
;MSDDKLRQSLQELRSELDRLEAEEAQIRERLDTLIAGVETRLDKPEDAAHHESLIEDIRQSIAQFEVSHPRTTAILNQIMVTLGNMGI
;
A
#
# COMPACT_ATOMS: atom_id res chain seq x y z
N MET A 1 -2.17 8.31 -15.97
CA MET A 1 -0.74 8.21 -15.61
C MET A 1 -0.58 7.84 -14.15
N SER A 2 -1.04 8.65 -13.19
CA SER A 2 -0.86 8.34 -11.76
C SER A 2 -1.69 7.13 -11.29
N ASP A 3 -2.94 6.98 -11.74
CA ASP A 3 -3.78 5.80 -11.40
C ASP A 3 -3.17 4.49 -11.93
N ASP A 4 -2.71 4.50 -13.18
CA ASP A 4 -2.01 3.38 -13.81
C ASP A 4 -0.75 2.97 -13.02
N LYS A 5 0.09 3.93 -12.61
CA LYS A 5 1.24 3.68 -11.75
C LYS A 5 0.85 3.11 -10.39
N LEU A 6 -0.23 3.61 -9.79
CA LEU A 6 -0.71 3.13 -8.51
C LEU A 6 -1.18 1.67 -8.60
N ARG A 7 -1.96 1.33 -9.64
CA ARG A 7 -2.38 -0.04 -9.93
C ARG A 7 -1.20 -0.97 -10.17
N GLN A 8 -0.19 -0.51 -10.89
CA GLN A 8 1.05 -1.28 -11.09
C GLN A 8 1.73 -1.57 -9.74
N SER A 9 1.90 -0.55 -8.88
CA SER A 9 2.49 -0.76 -7.55
C SER A 9 1.65 -1.68 -6.67
N LEU A 10 0.32 -1.65 -6.76
CA LEU A 10 -0.55 -2.61 -6.06
C LEU A 10 -0.36 -4.04 -6.58
N GLN A 11 -0.23 -4.23 -7.89
CA GLN A 11 0.07 -5.56 -8.47
C GLN A 11 1.44 -6.08 -8.03
N GLU A 12 2.44 -5.22 -7.96
CA GLU A 12 3.77 -5.58 -7.43
C GLU A 12 3.69 -5.96 -5.95
N LEU A 13 2.93 -5.20 -5.15
CA LEU A 13 2.72 -5.51 -3.73
C LEU A 13 2.04 -6.87 -3.54
N ARG A 14 0.99 -7.16 -4.33
CA ARG A 14 0.27 -8.44 -4.35
C ARG A 14 1.20 -9.61 -4.75
N SER A 15 2.14 -9.37 -5.65
CA SER A 15 3.13 -10.37 -6.05
C SER A 15 4.17 -10.65 -4.95
N GLU A 16 4.56 -9.63 -4.19
CA GLU A 16 5.45 -9.82 -3.04
C GLU A 16 4.73 -10.52 -1.88
N LEU A 17 3.44 -10.23 -1.69
CA LEU A 17 2.55 -10.92 -0.74
C LEU A 17 2.42 -12.43 -0.96
N ASP A 18 2.38 -12.84 -2.23
CA ASP A 18 2.34 -14.25 -2.62
C ASP A 18 3.64 -14.99 -2.26
N ARG A 19 4.76 -14.25 -2.22
CA ARG A 19 6.09 -14.77 -1.86
C ARG A 19 6.33 -14.85 -0.36
N LEU A 20 5.50 -14.21 0.46
CA LEU A 20 5.61 -14.31 1.92
C LEU A 20 5.32 -15.74 2.39
N GLU A 21 6.06 -16.20 3.39
CA GLU A 21 5.89 -17.53 3.94
C GLU A 21 4.57 -17.64 4.72
N ALA A 22 4.11 -18.88 4.95
CA ALA A 22 2.86 -19.12 5.67
C ALA A 22 2.89 -18.59 7.11
N GLU A 23 4.08 -18.51 7.71
CA GLU A 23 4.32 -17.96 9.06
C GLU A 23 4.09 -16.44 9.11
N GLU A 24 4.03 -15.78 7.96
CA GLU A 24 3.83 -14.33 7.81
C GLU A 24 2.37 -13.98 7.49
N ALA A 25 1.43 -14.87 7.82
CA ALA A 25 0.00 -14.69 7.54
C ALA A 25 -0.55 -13.34 8.05
N GLN A 26 -0.09 -12.87 9.22
CA GLN A 26 -0.50 -11.57 9.77
C GLN A 26 0.02 -10.39 8.94
N ILE A 27 1.23 -10.49 8.40
CA ILE A 27 1.82 -9.49 7.51
C ILE A 27 1.02 -9.46 6.21
N ARG A 28 0.68 -10.65 5.68
CA ARG A 28 -0.14 -10.79 4.49
C ARG A 28 -1.50 -10.12 4.65
N GLU A 29 -2.20 -10.39 5.75
CA GLU A 29 -3.53 -9.79 6.03
C GLU A 29 -3.47 -8.26 6.14
N ARG A 30 -2.43 -7.73 6.82
CA ARG A 30 -2.25 -6.29 6.95
C ARG A 30 -2.02 -5.61 5.61
N LEU A 31 -1.16 -6.17 4.77
CA LEU A 31 -0.87 -5.64 3.44
C LEU A 31 -2.08 -5.78 2.49
N ASP A 32 -2.86 -6.86 2.61
CA ASP A 32 -4.10 -7.02 1.83
C ASP A 32 -5.14 -5.96 2.21
N THR A 33 -5.27 -5.66 3.51
CA THR A 33 -6.12 -4.58 4.02
C THR A 33 -5.70 -3.22 3.44
N LEU A 34 -4.39 -2.95 3.39
CA LEU A 34 -3.85 -1.73 2.77
C LEU A 34 -4.18 -1.65 1.28
N ILE A 35 -4.00 -2.75 0.54
CA ILE A 35 -4.34 -2.81 -0.89
C ILE A 35 -5.81 -2.48 -1.08
N ALA A 36 -6.71 -3.12 -0.32
CA ALA A 36 -8.14 -2.87 -0.41
C ALA A 36 -8.50 -1.41 -0.06
N GLY A 37 -7.81 -0.79 0.91
CA GLY A 37 -7.96 0.61 1.25
C GLY A 37 -7.56 1.55 0.11
N VAL A 38 -6.43 1.27 -0.55
CA VAL A 38 -5.98 2.03 -1.73
C VAL A 38 -6.93 1.84 -2.92
N GLU A 39 -7.43 0.64 -3.16
CA GLU A 39 -8.42 0.37 -4.21
C GLU A 39 -9.75 1.08 -3.95
N THR A 40 -10.22 1.07 -2.71
CA THR A 40 -11.42 1.80 -2.29
C THR A 40 -11.25 3.30 -2.50
N ARG A 41 -10.07 3.83 -2.19
CA ARG A 41 -9.71 5.24 -2.46
C ARG A 41 -9.75 5.57 -3.94
N LEU A 42 -9.25 4.69 -4.80
CA LEU A 42 -9.28 4.86 -6.26
C LEU A 42 -10.73 4.90 -6.79
N ASP A 43 -11.63 4.11 -6.21
CA ASP A 43 -13.06 4.11 -6.55
C ASP A 43 -13.79 5.33 -5.97
N LYS A 44 -13.42 5.77 -4.76
CA LYS A 44 -14.09 6.84 -3.99
C LYS A 44 -13.09 7.91 -3.52
N PRO A 45 -12.65 8.82 -4.41
CA PRO A 45 -11.66 9.83 -4.07
C PRO A 45 -12.17 10.94 -3.13
N GLU A 46 -13.47 11.02 -2.89
CA GLU A 46 -14.14 12.11 -2.16
C GLU A 46 -14.02 11.99 -0.62
N ASP A 47 -13.58 10.83 -0.12
CA ASP A 47 -13.51 10.53 1.32
C ASP A 47 -12.13 10.92 1.91
N ALA A 48 -12.01 12.18 2.32
CA ALA A 48 -10.77 12.73 2.88
C ALA A 48 -10.39 12.14 4.25
N ALA A 49 -11.36 11.74 5.08
CA ALA A 49 -11.07 11.12 6.37
C ALA A 49 -10.47 9.71 6.19
N HIS A 50 -11.01 8.94 5.24
CA HIS A 50 -10.45 7.64 4.88
C HIS A 50 -9.02 7.76 4.30
N HIS A 51 -8.71 8.86 3.62
CA HIS A 51 -7.38 9.11 3.10
C HIS A 51 -6.31 9.24 4.18
N GLU A 52 -6.52 10.11 5.17
CA GLU A 52 -5.50 10.39 6.19
C GLU A 52 -5.17 9.12 6.97
N SER A 53 -6.19 8.32 7.31
CA SER A 53 -6.02 7.00 7.93
C SER A 53 -5.19 6.08 7.04
N LEU A 54 -5.51 5.99 5.75
CA LEU A 54 -4.78 5.13 4.82
C LEU A 54 -3.29 5.53 4.68
N ILE A 55 -2.99 6.83 4.61
CA ILE A 55 -1.60 7.31 4.56
C ILE A 55 -0.85 6.95 5.84
N GLU A 56 -1.50 7.11 7.00
CA GLU A 56 -0.92 6.74 8.29
C GLU A 56 -0.66 5.24 8.39
N ASP A 57 -1.61 4.41 7.96
CA ASP A 57 -1.46 2.95 7.95
C ASP A 57 -0.32 2.49 7.02
N ILE A 58 -0.18 3.11 5.84
CA ILE A 58 0.93 2.85 4.91
C ILE A 58 2.27 3.26 5.55
N ARG A 59 2.33 4.42 6.22
CA ARG A 59 3.54 4.89 6.93
C ARG A 59 3.96 3.94 8.04
N GLN A 60 3.01 3.51 8.87
CA GLN A 60 3.29 2.55 9.94
C GLN A 60 3.80 1.22 9.37
N SER A 61 3.21 0.77 8.28
CA SER A 61 3.61 -0.48 7.62
C SER A 61 5.01 -0.37 7.02
N ILE A 62 5.36 0.75 6.40
CA ILE A 62 6.74 1.04 5.96
C ILE A 62 7.72 0.92 7.12
N ALA A 63 7.46 1.57 8.25
CA ALA A 63 8.34 1.52 9.40
C ALA A 63 8.48 0.10 9.97
N GLN A 64 7.40 -0.69 9.95
CA GLN A 64 7.38 -2.08 10.40
C GLN A 64 8.19 -2.99 9.47
N PHE A 65 8.16 -2.73 8.16
CA PHE A 65 8.72 -3.61 7.14
C PHE A 65 10.09 -3.18 6.61
N GLU A 66 10.59 -2.00 6.98
CA GLU A 66 11.83 -1.43 6.45
C GLU A 66 13.04 -2.37 6.62
N VAL A 67 13.12 -3.08 7.75
CA VAL A 67 14.24 -3.98 8.08
C VAL A 67 14.05 -5.37 7.47
N SER A 68 12.87 -5.96 7.60
CA SER A 68 12.62 -7.36 7.23
C SER A 68 12.18 -7.54 5.77
N HIS A 69 11.48 -6.55 5.20
CA HIS A 69 10.93 -6.60 3.84
C HIS A 69 11.25 -5.31 3.08
N PRO A 70 12.53 -5.09 2.69
CA PRO A 70 12.94 -3.87 2.00
C PRO A 70 12.22 -3.68 0.66
N ARG A 71 11.87 -4.78 -0.02
CA ARG A 71 11.14 -4.73 -1.29
C ARG A 71 9.69 -4.28 -1.13
N THR A 72 8.96 -4.87 -0.17
CA THR A 72 7.61 -4.42 0.20
C THR A 72 7.62 -2.95 0.59
N THR A 73 8.61 -2.53 1.37
CA THR A 73 8.79 -1.13 1.80
C THR A 73 9.00 -0.17 0.63
N ALA A 74 9.79 -0.56 -0.38
CA ALA A 74 9.97 0.25 -1.58
C ALA A 74 8.65 0.46 -2.34
N ILE A 75 7.84 -0.60 -2.48
CA ILE A 75 6.54 -0.53 -3.16
C ILE A 75 5.56 0.36 -2.39
N LEU A 76 5.47 0.22 -1.07
CA LEU A 76 4.63 1.07 -0.22
C LEU A 76 5.03 2.55 -0.31
N ASN A 77 6.34 2.86 -0.37
CA ASN A 77 6.81 4.23 -0.59
C ASN A 77 6.36 4.77 -1.96
N GLN A 78 6.42 3.93 -2.99
CA GLN A 78 5.99 4.32 -4.34
C GLN A 78 4.48 4.58 -4.42
N ILE A 79 3.68 3.79 -3.69
CA ILE A 79 2.24 4.03 -3.49
C ILE A 79 2.03 5.40 -2.82
N MET A 80 2.73 5.69 -1.72
CA MET A 80 2.60 6.96 -0.99
C MET A 80 2.95 8.17 -1.86
N VAL A 81 4.06 8.11 -2.60
CA VAL A 81 4.47 9.18 -3.53
C VAL A 81 3.45 9.37 -4.64
N THR A 82 2.89 8.27 -5.17
CA THR A 82 1.87 8.35 -6.22
C THR A 82 0.57 8.97 -5.71
N LEU A 83 0.13 8.60 -4.50
CA LEU A 83 -1.00 9.21 -3.82
C LEU A 83 -0.77 10.71 -3.61
N GLY A 84 0.38 11.12 -3.05
CA GLY A 84 0.68 12.55 -2.86
C GLY A 84 0.76 13.34 -4.17
N ASN A 85 1.28 12.73 -5.25
CA ASN A 85 1.32 13.36 -6.58
C ASN A 85 -0.06 13.54 -7.22
N MET A 86 -1.08 12.82 -6.75
CA MET A 86 -2.46 13.04 -7.19
C MET A 86 -3.10 14.27 -6.52
N GLY A 87 -2.37 14.98 -5.64
CA GLY A 87 -2.88 16.19 -4.97
C GLY A 87 -3.96 15.90 -3.94
N ILE A 88 -3.93 14.67 -3.42
CA ILE A 88 -4.91 14.05 -2.56
C ILE A 88 -4.24 13.35 -1.40
#